data_AF-A0A9X6NK33-F1
#
_entry.id   AF-A0A9X6NK33-F1
#
_cell.length_a   1.000
_cell.length_b   1.000
_cell.length_c   1.000
_cell.angle_alpha   90.00
_cell.angle_beta   90.00
_cell.angle_gamma   90.00
#
_symmetry.space_group_name_H-M   'P 1'
#
loop_
_entity.id
_entity.type
_entity.pdbx_description
1 polymer ?
#
loop_
_entity_poly.entity_id
_entity_poly.type
_entity_poly.pdbx_seq_one_letter_code
_entity_poly.pdbx_strand_id
1 'polypeptide(L)'
;MGNLRVICYKWRSWLEPLVFIIYLISLVVALPICVLIFKQDETNIRTRTWFIGGIFVFLSVPVSLHTIVQHLIHYTKPTLQRHIIRILWMPLIYAASAWFSLRFPAGAIYFDTFRECYEAYVIYNFMRFLLNYLSERCDIVYALELKPQQYHFYPFRWILPSW
;
A
#
# COMPACT_ATOMS: atom_id res chain seq x y z
N MET A 1 23.70 -26.13 -1.04
CA MET A 1 22.49 -25.27 -0.86
C MET A 1 22.63 -24.17 0.20
N GLY A 2 23.63 -24.19 1.11
CA GLY A 2 23.82 -23.13 2.12
C GLY A 2 24.30 -21.78 1.56
N ASN A 3 25.29 -21.78 0.66
CA ASN A 3 25.85 -20.53 0.10
C ASN A 3 24.84 -19.66 -0.65
N LEU A 4 23.92 -20.25 -1.43
CA LEU A 4 22.90 -19.49 -2.17
C LEU A 4 21.91 -18.76 -1.26
N ARG A 5 21.52 -19.36 -0.12
CA ARG A 5 20.65 -18.72 0.86
C ARG A 5 21.34 -17.56 1.57
N VAL A 6 22.61 -17.72 1.93
CA VAL A 6 23.41 -16.65 2.56
C VAL A 6 23.66 -15.49 1.59
N ILE A 7 23.95 -15.78 0.31
CA ILE A 7 24.12 -14.75 -0.73
C ILE A 7 22.80 -13.99 -0.96
N CYS A 8 21.67 -14.69 -1.05
CA CYS A 8 20.36 -14.07 -1.27
C CYS A 8 19.90 -13.23 -0.06
N TYR A 9 20.16 -13.71 1.16
CA TYR A 9 19.92 -12.96 2.40
C TYR A 9 20.80 -11.70 2.47
N LYS A 10 22.09 -11.86 2.20
CA LYS A 10 23.04 -10.73 2.16
C LYS A 10 22.64 -9.72 1.11
N TRP A 11 22.26 -10.14 -0.10
CA TRP A 11 21.77 -9.25 -1.15
C TRP A 11 20.49 -8.49 -0.74
N ARG A 12 19.53 -9.15 -0.08
CA ARG A 12 18.32 -8.47 0.43
C ARG A 12 18.59 -7.48 1.54
N SER A 13 19.54 -7.76 2.43
CA SER A 13 19.91 -6.84 3.50
C SER A 13 20.52 -5.52 2.97
N TRP A 14 21.06 -5.51 1.75
CA TRP A 14 21.51 -4.27 1.09
C TRP A 14 20.37 -3.38 0.58
N LEU A 15 19.13 -3.89 0.51
CA LEU A 15 17.98 -3.08 0.07
C LEU A 15 17.63 -1.97 1.08
N GLU A 16 17.81 -2.24 2.37
CA GLU A 16 17.51 -1.28 3.43
C GLU A 16 18.41 -0.03 3.36
N PRO A 17 19.75 -0.13 3.40
CA PRO A 17 20.61 1.04 3.26
C PRO A 17 20.44 1.72 1.89
N LEU A 18 20.15 0.96 0.83
CA LEU A 18 19.88 1.52 -0.50
C LEU A 18 18.64 2.42 -0.49
N VAL A 19 17.53 1.98 0.13
CA VAL A 19 16.31 2.80 0.25
C VAL A 19 16.56 4.06 1.09
N PHE A 20 17.32 3.95 2.18
CA PHE A 20 17.73 5.11 2.97
C PHE A 20 18.58 6.10 2.16
N ILE A 21 19.53 5.62 1.35
CA ILE A 21 20.36 6.46 0.49
C ILE A 21 19.51 7.15 -0.58
N ILE A 22 18.63 6.42 -1.26
CA ILE A 22 17.73 7.00 -2.27
C ILE A 22 16.83 8.07 -1.63
N TYR A 23 16.31 7.81 -0.44
CA TYR A 23 15.50 8.78 0.29
C TYR A 23 16.30 10.03 0.69
N LEU A 24 17.54 9.86 1.17
CA LEU A 24 18.43 10.99 1.48
C LEU A 24 18.73 11.84 0.25
N ILE A 25 19.02 11.20 -0.89
CA ILE A 25 19.24 11.91 -2.17
C ILE A 25 17.98 12.66 -2.57
N SER A 26 16.81 12.01 -2.50
CA SER A 26 15.52 12.64 -2.79
C SER A 26 15.26 13.85 -1.90
N LEU A 27 15.57 13.77 -0.61
CA LEU A 27 15.41 14.87 0.35
C LEU A 27 16.36 16.04 0.04
N VAL A 28 17.63 15.74 -0.27
CA VAL A 28 18.64 16.76 -0.65
C VAL A 28 18.25 17.48 -1.94
N VAL A 29 17.55 16.83 -2.87
CA VAL A 29 17.06 17.44 -4.12
C VAL A 29 15.72 18.16 -3.92
N ALA A 30 14.81 17.59 -3.12
CA ALA A 30 13.48 18.17 -2.89
C ALA A 30 13.54 19.46 -2.07
N LEU A 31 14.43 19.56 -1.07
CA LEU A 31 14.60 20.77 -0.26
C LEU A 31 14.95 22.03 -1.08
N PRO A 32 15.98 22.05 -1.94
CA PRO A 32 16.29 23.24 -2.75
C PRO A 32 15.16 23.54 -3.73
N ILE A 33 14.55 22.53 -4.36
CA ILE A 33 13.38 22.76 -5.24
C ILE A 33 12.24 23.45 -4.48
N CYS A 34 11.93 22.97 -3.28
CA CYS A 34 10.93 23.56 -2.42
C CYS A 34 11.25 25.00 -2.02
N VAL A 35 12.50 25.28 -1.62
CA VAL A 35 12.94 26.63 -1.24
C VAL A 35 12.89 27.59 -2.43
N LEU A 36 13.29 27.13 -3.62
CA LEU A 36 13.22 27.92 -4.85
C LEU A 36 11.76 28.27 -5.22
N ILE A 37 10.85 27.31 -5.11
CA ILE A 37 9.43 27.53 -5.40
C ILE A 37 8.78 28.43 -4.33
N PHE A 38 9.15 28.26 -3.05
CA PHE A 38 8.62 29.08 -1.96
C PHE A 38 9.06 30.54 -2.07
N LYS A 39 10.32 30.79 -2.46
CA LYS A 39 10.85 32.15 -2.66
C LYS A 39 10.14 32.92 -3.77
N GLN A 40 9.58 32.21 -4.75
CA GLN A 40 8.98 32.84 -5.92
C GLN A 40 7.52 33.24 -5.72
N ASP A 41 6.83 32.69 -4.71
CA ASP A 41 5.37 32.80 -4.61
C ASP A 41 4.86 32.79 -3.15
N GLU A 42 5.41 33.69 -2.32
CA GLU A 42 5.20 33.76 -0.86
C GLU A 42 3.73 33.99 -0.44
N THR A 43 2.90 34.58 -1.31
CA THR A 43 1.53 35.01 -0.96
C THR A 43 0.42 34.03 -1.34
N ASN A 44 0.74 32.97 -2.11
CA ASN A 44 -0.28 32.08 -2.66
C ASN A 44 -0.66 30.96 -1.67
N ILE A 45 -1.93 30.94 -1.23
CA ILE A 45 -2.43 29.93 -0.28
C ILE A 45 -2.31 28.51 -0.83
N ARG A 46 -2.45 28.32 -2.14
CA ARG A 46 -2.27 27.01 -2.80
C ARG A 46 -0.86 26.49 -2.59
N THR A 47 0.14 27.37 -2.70
CA THR A 47 1.55 27.04 -2.54
C THR A 47 1.87 26.54 -1.14
N ARG A 48 1.30 27.21 -0.12
CA ARG A 48 1.43 26.79 1.28
C ARG A 48 0.80 25.41 1.53
N THR A 49 -0.38 25.16 0.97
CA THR A 49 -1.10 23.89 1.20
C THR A 49 -0.38 22.69 0.61
N TRP A 50 0.04 22.73 -0.66
CA TRP A 50 0.76 21.58 -1.25
C TRP A 50 2.16 21.42 -0.67
N PHE A 51 2.79 22.50 -0.18
CA PHE A 51 4.07 22.42 0.53
C PHE A 51 3.95 21.68 1.86
N ILE A 52 2.97 22.04 2.69
CA ILE A 52 2.67 21.34 3.96
C ILE A 52 2.35 19.87 3.68
N GLY A 53 1.49 19.60 2.69
CA GLY A 53 1.19 18.23 2.27
C GLY A 53 2.43 17.45 1.84
N GLY A 54 3.36 18.10 1.14
CA GLY A 54 4.64 17.50 0.72
C GLY A 54 5.47 17.02 1.91
N ILE A 55 5.59 17.83 2.97
CA ILE A 55 6.31 17.44 4.19
C ILE A 55 5.72 16.16 4.80
N PHE A 56 4.39 16.05 4.90
CA PHE A 56 3.74 14.85 5.42
C PHE A 56 3.98 13.62 4.53
N VAL A 57 3.96 13.78 3.20
CA VAL A 57 4.30 12.69 2.28
C VAL A 57 5.75 12.26 2.46
N PHE A 58 6.68 13.19 2.57
CA PHE A 58 8.09 12.89 2.82
C PHE A 58 8.30 12.13 4.13
N LEU A 59 7.51 12.39 5.17
CA LEU A 59 7.58 11.62 6.42
C LEU A 59 6.92 10.24 6.30
N SER A 60 5.82 10.12 5.56
CA SER A 60 5.06 8.87 5.44
C SER A 60 5.74 7.83 4.55
N VAL A 61 6.29 8.26 3.40
CA VAL A 61 6.94 7.38 2.42
C VAL A 61 8.06 6.50 3.00
N PRO A 62 9.04 7.00 3.78
CA PRO A 62 10.11 6.18 4.31
C PRO A 62 9.62 5.16 5.34
N VAL A 63 8.62 5.52 6.17
CA VAL A 63 8.04 4.60 7.15
C VAL A 63 7.35 3.42 6.44
N SER A 64 6.57 3.71 5.40
CA SER A 64 5.90 2.67 4.61
C SER A 64 6.88 1.83 3.80
N LEU A 65 7.89 2.46 3.16
CA LEU A 65 8.93 1.73 2.43
C LEU A 65 9.76 0.84 3.35
N HIS A 66 10.14 1.31 4.54
CA HIS A 66 10.83 0.50 5.54
C HIS A 66 10.00 -0.73 5.92
N THR A 67 8.71 -0.55 6.17
CA THR A 67 7.79 -1.68 6.46
C THR A 67 7.77 -2.69 5.30
N ILE A 68 7.67 -2.23 4.06
CA ILE A 68 7.70 -3.09 2.87
C ILE A 68 9.04 -3.84 2.78
N VAL A 69 10.17 -3.15 2.97
CA VAL A 69 11.51 -3.75 2.93
C VAL A 69 11.68 -4.80 4.02
N GLN A 70 11.18 -4.55 5.24
CA GLN A 70 11.21 -5.53 6.32
C GLN A 70 10.43 -6.81 5.96
N HIS A 71 9.27 -6.66 5.31
CA HIS A 71 8.54 -7.79 4.74
C HIS A 71 9.27 -8.43 3.54
N LEU A 72 10.10 -7.72 2.78
CA LEU A 72 10.91 -8.36 1.75
C LEU A 72 12.11 -9.12 2.35
N ILE A 73 12.74 -8.60 3.41
CA ILE A 73 13.90 -9.25 4.05
C ILE A 73 13.44 -10.52 4.78
N HIS A 74 12.40 -10.44 5.61
CA HIS A 74 11.88 -11.54 6.42
C HIS A 74 10.83 -12.37 5.68
N TYR A 75 11.16 -12.85 4.47
CA TYR A 75 10.22 -13.52 3.58
C TYR A 75 10.01 -15.01 3.94
N THR A 76 9.29 -15.27 5.03
CA THR A 76 9.10 -16.61 5.61
C THR A 76 8.01 -17.41 4.91
N LYS A 77 6.84 -16.81 4.65
CA LYS A 77 5.68 -17.46 4.03
C LYS A 77 5.32 -16.80 2.69
N PRO A 78 5.89 -17.27 1.57
CA PRO A 78 5.82 -16.58 0.29
C PRO A 78 4.40 -16.45 -0.29
N THR A 79 3.51 -17.40 0.04
CA THR A 79 2.11 -17.45 -0.38
C THR A 79 1.30 -16.29 0.21
N LEU A 80 1.46 -16.06 1.51
CA LEU A 80 0.76 -15.00 2.24
C LEU A 80 1.41 -13.64 2.04
N GLN A 81 2.74 -13.60 2.12
CA GLN A 81 3.51 -12.37 2.19
C GLN A 81 3.48 -11.56 0.89
N ARG A 82 3.35 -12.22 -0.27
CA ARG A 82 3.12 -11.53 -1.56
C ARG A 82 1.86 -10.66 -1.52
N HIS A 83 0.79 -11.15 -0.91
CA HIS A 83 -0.46 -10.40 -0.79
C HIS A 83 -0.32 -9.25 0.21
N ILE A 84 0.36 -9.47 1.35
CA ILE A 84 0.65 -8.42 2.34
C ILE A 84 1.45 -7.27 1.71
N ILE A 85 2.52 -7.58 0.96
CA ILE A 85 3.34 -6.55 0.30
C ILE A 85 2.48 -5.70 -0.65
N ARG A 86 1.62 -6.34 -1.45
CA ARG A 86 0.68 -5.63 -2.33
C ARG A 86 -0.26 -4.71 -1.54
N ILE A 87 -0.76 -5.12 -0.38
CA ILE A 87 -1.62 -4.26 0.45
C ILE A 87 -0.82 -3.08 1.04
N LEU A 88 0.41 -3.32 1.49
CA LEU A 88 1.28 -2.29 2.10
C LEU A 88 1.71 -1.16 1.14
N TRP A 89 1.52 -1.32 -0.17
CA TRP A 89 1.70 -0.24 -1.14
C TRP A 89 0.58 0.82 -1.07
N MET A 90 -0.55 0.51 -0.43
CA MET A 90 -1.71 1.41 -0.34
C MET A 90 -1.38 2.77 0.31
N PRO A 91 -0.75 2.86 1.50
CA PRO A 91 -0.41 4.15 2.10
C PRO A 91 0.52 5.00 1.21
N LEU A 92 1.41 4.35 0.45
CA LEU A 92 2.33 5.04 -0.47
C LEU A 92 1.58 5.70 -1.63
N ILE A 93 0.67 4.95 -2.25
CA ILE A 93 -0.14 5.42 -3.38
C ILE A 93 -1.09 6.53 -2.91
N TYR A 94 -1.71 6.39 -1.74
CA TYR A 94 -2.61 7.41 -1.20
C TYR A 94 -1.86 8.71 -0.85
N ALA A 95 -0.69 8.61 -0.22
CA ALA A 95 0.13 9.77 0.09
C ALA A 95 0.56 10.50 -1.20
N ALA A 96 1.04 9.76 -2.20
CA ALA A 96 1.44 10.32 -3.49
C ALA A 96 0.26 10.95 -4.24
N SER A 97 -0.86 10.23 -4.37
CA SER A 97 -2.03 10.72 -5.12
C SER A 97 -2.64 11.96 -4.46
N ALA A 98 -2.74 11.99 -3.12
CA ALA A 98 -3.24 13.15 -2.40
C ALA A 98 -2.37 14.40 -2.64
N TRP A 99 -1.04 14.25 -2.62
CA TRP A 99 -0.13 15.37 -2.87
C TRP A 99 -0.15 15.82 -4.34
N PHE A 100 -0.20 14.90 -5.29
CA PHE A 100 -0.33 15.23 -6.70
C PHE A 100 -1.65 15.94 -7.01
N SER A 101 -2.77 15.50 -6.43
CA SER A 101 -4.07 16.18 -6.57
C SER A 101 -4.06 17.60 -5.97
N LEU A 102 -3.34 17.83 -4.86
CA LEU A 102 -3.14 19.16 -4.28
C LEU A 102 -2.29 20.07 -5.19
N ARG A 103 -1.25 19.52 -5.81
CA ARG A 103 -0.34 20.28 -6.69
C ARG A 103 -0.96 20.57 -8.06
N PHE A 104 -1.64 19.59 -8.64
CA PHE A 104 -2.20 19.61 -10.00
C PHE A 104 -3.70 19.31 -9.98
N PRO A 105 -4.55 20.32 -9.69
CA PRO A 105 -6.00 20.11 -9.60
C PRO A 105 -6.63 19.62 -10.91
N ALA A 106 -6.08 20.01 -12.07
CA ALA A 106 -6.54 19.52 -13.37
C ALA A 106 -6.29 18.02 -13.57
N GLY A 107 -5.28 17.46 -12.90
CA GLY A 107 -4.95 16.05 -12.93
C GLY A 107 -5.66 15.22 -11.85
N ALA A 108 -6.31 15.85 -10.89
CA ALA A 108 -6.82 15.19 -9.68
C ALA A 108 -7.78 14.04 -9.99
N ILE A 109 -8.67 14.23 -10.98
CA ILE A 109 -9.64 13.20 -11.42
C ILE A 109 -8.92 11.93 -11.90
N TYR A 110 -7.80 12.08 -12.61
CA TYR A 110 -7.02 10.93 -13.08
C TYR A 110 -6.38 10.19 -11.91
N PHE A 111 -5.71 10.92 -11.00
CA PHE A 111 -5.07 10.32 -9.83
C PHE A 111 -6.07 9.62 -8.90
N ASP A 112 -7.24 10.22 -8.69
CA ASP A 112 -8.31 9.60 -7.92
C ASP A 112 -8.81 8.33 -8.63
N THR A 113 -9.05 8.37 -9.95
CA THR A 113 -9.46 7.17 -10.71
C THR A 113 -8.45 6.02 -10.57
N PHE A 114 -7.16 6.30 -10.70
CA PHE A 114 -6.11 5.29 -10.48
C PHE A 114 -6.13 4.73 -9.06
N ARG A 115 -6.38 5.57 -8.05
CA ARG A 115 -6.51 5.15 -6.65
C ARG A 115 -7.70 4.21 -6.46
N GLU A 116 -8.87 4.54 -7.01
CA GLU A 116 -10.07 3.69 -6.93
C GLU A 116 -9.84 2.33 -7.62
N CYS A 117 -9.17 2.30 -8.78
CA CYS A 117 -8.79 1.04 -9.44
C CYS A 117 -7.83 0.20 -8.58
N TYR A 118 -6.87 0.86 -7.94
CA TYR A 118 -5.93 0.19 -7.05
C TYR A 118 -6.62 -0.36 -5.79
N GLU A 119 -7.60 0.35 -5.25
CA GLU A 119 -8.39 -0.09 -4.10
C GLU A 119 -9.11 -1.41 -4.40
N ALA A 120 -9.76 -1.52 -5.58
CA ALA A 120 -10.39 -2.77 -6.02
C ALA A 120 -9.37 -3.94 -6.09
N TYR A 121 -8.15 -3.67 -6.60
CA TYR A 121 -7.08 -4.65 -6.62
C TYR A 121 -6.60 -5.05 -5.22
N VAL A 122 -6.50 -4.10 -4.28
CA VAL A 122 -6.13 -4.37 -2.89
C VAL A 122 -7.16 -5.26 -2.20
N ILE A 123 -8.45 -4.97 -2.38
CA ILE A 123 -9.54 -5.80 -1.82
C ILE A 123 -9.46 -7.24 -2.34
N TYR A 124 -9.21 -7.43 -3.64
CA TYR A 124 -8.99 -8.77 -4.20
C TYR A 124 -7.81 -9.48 -3.53
N ASN A 125 -6.67 -8.80 -3.35
CA ASN A 125 -5.49 -9.39 -2.71
C ASN A 125 -5.73 -9.69 -1.23
N PHE A 126 -6.49 -8.85 -0.54
CA PHE A 126 -6.90 -9.07 0.84
C PHE A 126 -7.79 -10.31 0.97
N MET A 127 -8.78 -10.46 0.08
CA MET A 127 -9.62 -11.67 0.05
C MET A 127 -8.79 -12.93 -0.19
N ARG A 128 -7.89 -12.90 -1.18
CA ARG A 128 -6.96 -14.02 -1.46
C ARG A 128 -6.04 -14.32 -0.29
N PHE A 129 -5.57 -13.29 0.42
CA PHE A 129 -4.77 -13.45 1.63
C PHE A 129 -5.54 -14.20 2.72
N LEU A 130 -6.78 -13.79 3.02
CA LEU A 130 -7.63 -14.45 4.01
C LEU A 130 -7.92 -15.90 3.64
N LEU A 131 -8.26 -16.17 2.37
CA LEU A 131 -8.51 -17.53 1.89
C LEU A 131 -7.27 -18.43 2.07
N ASN A 132 -6.09 -17.97 1.66
CA ASN A 132 -4.86 -18.75 1.82
C ASN A 132 -4.52 -18.95 3.30
N TYR A 133 -4.74 -17.93 4.14
CA TYR A 133 -4.49 -18.02 5.58
C TYR A 133 -5.41 -19.02 6.27
N LEU A 134 -6.70 -19.05 5.89
CA LEU A 134 -7.68 -20.00 6.40
C LEU A 134 -7.40 -21.42 5.88
N SER A 135 -7.06 -21.58 4.60
CA SER A 135 -6.70 -22.87 4.00
C SER A 135 -5.52 -23.55 4.68
N GLU A 136 -4.57 -22.77 5.21
CA GLU A 136 -3.43 -23.31 5.96
C GLU A 136 -3.83 -23.85 7.35
N ARG A 137 -4.96 -23.39 7.92
CA ARG A 137 -5.41 -23.75 9.28
C ARG A 137 -6.59 -24.73 9.30
N CYS A 138 -7.49 -24.62 8.34
CA CYS A 138 -8.73 -25.39 8.27
C CYS A 138 -9.01 -25.76 6.82
N ASP A 139 -9.59 -26.94 6.60
CA ASP A 139 -10.15 -27.27 5.30
C ASP A 139 -11.39 -26.41 5.08
N ILE A 140 -11.22 -25.34 4.31
CA ILE A 140 -12.26 -24.33 4.08
C ILE A 140 -13.46 -24.97 3.38
N VAL A 141 -13.24 -25.96 2.52
CA VAL A 141 -14.31 -26.65 1.80
C VAL A 141 -15.17 -27.41 2.81
N TYR A 142 -14.52 -28.19 3.68
CA TYR A 142 -15.19 -28.92 4.75
C TYR A 142 -15.90 -27.98 5.75
N ALA A 143 -15.27 -26.87 6.12
CA ALA A 143 -15.85 -25.88 7.03
C ALA A 143 -17.06 -25.14 6.40
N LEU A 144 -17.05 -24.93 5.09
CA LEU A 144 -18.17 -24.36 4.35
C LEU A 144 -19.32 -25.36 4.18
N GLU A 145 -19.01 -26.64 3.94
CA GLU A 145 -20.00 -27.72 3.85
C GLU A 145 -20.75 -27.95 5.17
N LEU A 146 -20.08 -27.78 6.31
CA LEU A 146 -20.68 -27.90 7.63
C LEU A 146 -21.49 -26.65 8.05
N LYS A 147 -21.38 -25.53 7.33
CA LYS A 147 -22.03 -24.29 7.74
C LYS A 147 -23.54 -24.37 7.46
N PRO A 148 -24.42 -24.11 8.45
CA PRO A 148 -25.86 -24.12 8.21
C PRO A 148 -26.25 -22.99 7.25
N GLN A 149 -27.23 -23.28 6.39
CA GLN A 149 -27.80 -22.33 5.42
C GLN A 149 -28.17 -21.00 6.11
N GLN A 150 -27.74 -19.89 5.52
CA GLN A 150 -28.00 -18.58 6.10
C GLN A 150 -29.34 -18.05 5.59
N TYR A 151 -30.20 -17.62 6.52
CA TYR A 151 -31.47 -17.02 6.17
C TYR A 151 -31.26 -15.61 5.61
N HIS A 152 -31.95 -15.28 4.52
CA HIS A 152 -31.97 -13.92 3.97
C HIS A 152 -32.50 -12.92 5.00
N PHE A 153 -32.03 -11.68 4.90
CA PHE A 153 -32.53 -10.59 5.73
C PHE A 153 -34.02 -10.32 5.41
N TYR A 154 -34.80 -9.89 6.41
CA TYR A 154 -36.19 -9.51 6.19
C TYR A 154 -36.27 -8.30 5.23
N PRO A 155 -37.17 -8.27 4.22
CA PRO A 155 -38.28 -9.18 3.95
C PRO A 155 -37.97 -10.31 2.93
N PHE A 156 -36.76 -10.37 2.37
CA PHE A 156 -36.39 -11.32 1.32
C PHE A 156 -36.45 -12.80 1.75
N ARG A 157 -36.46 -13.08 3.06
CA ARG A 157 -36.68 -14.42 3.64
C ARG A 157 -37.96 -15.11 3.14
N TRP A 158 -39.00 -14.35 2.77
CA TRP A 158 -40.32 -14.91 2.44
C TRP A 158 -40.49 -15.21 0.95
N ILE A 159 -39.57 -14.73 0.11
CA ILE A 159 -39.66 -14.81 -1.35
C ILE A 159 -38.61 -15.76 -1.93
N LEU A 160 -37.42 -15.81 -1.33
CA LEU A 160 -36.30 -16.58 -1.86
C LEU A 160 -36.02 -17.84 -1.03
N PRO A 161 -35.72 -18.99 -1.66
CA PRO A 161 -35.27 -20.18 -0.95
C PRO A 161 -33.95 -19.91 -0.21
N SER A 162 -33.74 -20.62 0.90
CA SER A 162 -32.49 -20.55 1.67
C SER A 162 -31.37 -21.30 0.94
N TRP A 163 -30.18 -20.68 0.90
CA TRP A 163 -28.97 -21.19 0.24
C TRP A 163 -28.00 -21.77 1.27
#